data_AF-A0AA88H411-F1
#
_entry.id   AF-A0AA88H411-F1
#
_cell.length_a   1.000
_cell.length_b   1.000
_cell.length_c   1.000
_cell.angle_alpha   90.00
_cell.angle_beta   90.00
_cell.angle_gamma   90.00
#
_symmetry.space_group_name_H-M   'P 1'
#
loop_
_entity.id
_entity.type
_entity.pdbx_description
1 polymer ?
#
loop_
_entity_poly.entity_id
_entity_poly.type
_entity_poly.pdbx_seq_one_letter_code
_entity_poly.pdbx_strand_id
1 'polypeptide(L)'
;MNHPCVQIILMDFSSHHDDSVRFENPNSSHFTICSLENLLKIKFQRQQSGKKKWLKNIELEHRSFIPIEFMNDKVFILDHLKKCRDQNFLYLPRVSLELQKDKEVLWEAIQRCGLELHYAPSELRNEKLFVLTAIKQAYETIMLASQELQNDREFVLEAVQHNGKSLRYVKDQFKGDREIVLAAVKHDAFI
;
A
#
# COMPACT_ATOMS: atom_id res chain seq x y z
N MET A 1 -22.23 -45.88 -22.05
CA MET A 1 -21.91 -44.43 -22.10
C MET A 1 -20.67 -44.23 -21.24
N ASN A 2 -19.52 -43.94 -21.85
CA ASN A 2 -18.26 -43.72 -21.14
C ASN A 2 -18.26 -42.30 -20.57
N HIS A 3 -18.40 -42.16 -19.25
CA HIS A 3 -18.18 -40.89 -18.59
C HIS A 3 -16.66 -40.65 -18.47
N PRO A 4 -16.13 -39.47 -18.86
CA PRO A 4 -14.72 -39.17 -18.67
C PRO A 4 -14.42 -39.10 -17.17
N CYS A 5 -13.50 -39.94 -16.71
CA CYS A 5 -13.04 -39.95 -15.32
C CYS A 5 -12.15 -38.71 -15.11
N VAL A 6 -12.61 -37.75 -14.31
CA VAL A 6 -11.82 -36.57 -13.94
C VAL A 6 -10.90 -36.94 -12.79
N GLN A 7 -9.60 -37.01 -13.06
CA GLN A 7 -8.59 -37.33 -12.04
C GLN A 7 -8.20 -36.04 -11.30
N ILE A 8 -8.62 -35.90 -10.04
CA ILE A 8 -8.24 -34.76 -9.20
C ILE A 8 -6.88 -35.07 -8.57
N ILE A 9 -5.83 -34.40 -9.03
CA ILE A 9 -4.49 -34.50 -8.44
C ILE A 9 -4.39 -33.46 -7.31
N LEU A 10 -4.42 -33.92 -6.06
CA LEU A 10 -4.16 -33.08 -4.88
C LEU A 10 -2.66 -33.12 -4.58
N MET A 11 -1.90 -32.12 -5.05
CA MET A 11 -0.50 -31.94 -4.63
C MET A 11 -0.43 -31.25 -3.26
N ASP A 12 0.43 -31.77 -2.38
CA ASP A 12 0.78 -31.20 -1.09
C ASP A 12 2.02 -30.31 -1.24
N PHE A 13 1.91 -29.06 -0.78
CA PHE A 13 3.00 -28.07 -0.80
C PHE A 13 3.46 -27.70 0.63
N SER A 14 3.08 -28.47 1.65
CA SER A 14 3.50 -28.23 3.03
C SER A 14 4.92 -28.76 3.25
N SER A 15 5.81 -27.91 3.76
CA SER A 15 7.23 -28.20 3.96
C SER A 15 7.55 -28.98 5.24
N HIS A 16 6.58 -29.69 5.82
CA HIS A 16 6.77 -30.44 7.07
C HIS A 16 6.20 -31.86 6.90
N HIS A 17 7.09 -32.85 6.94
CA HIS A 17 6.75 -34.26 7.15
C HIS A 17 6.10 -34.43 8.52
N ASP A 18 4.78 -34.29 8.57
CA ASP A 18 3.99 -34.80 9.70
C ASP A 18 3.55 -36.22 9.33
N ASP A 19 4.34 -37.21 9.78
CA ASP A 19 4.20 -38.65 9.50
C ASP A 19 2.94 -39.30 10.10
N SER A 20 2.02 -38.50 10.65
CA SER A 20 0.78 -38.98 11.28
C SER A 20 -0.36 -39.26 10.29
N VAL A 21 -0.23 -38.91 9.00
CA VAL A 21 -1.21 -39.25 7.96
C VAL A 21 -0.53 -40.07 6.87
N ARG A 22 -0.58 -41.40 7.01
CA ARG A 22 -0.18 -42.32 5.93
C ARG A 22 -1.16 -42.19 4.76
N PHE A 23 -0.71 -41.58 3.67
CA PHE A 23 -1.43 -41.59 2.41
C PHE A 23 -1.27 -42.96 1.75
N GLU A 24 -2.29 -43.81 1.87
CA GLU A 24 -2.33 -45.05 1.11
C GLU A 24 -2.52 -44.76 -0.39
N ASN A 25 -1.89 -45.62 -1.18
CA ASN A 25 -1.72 -45.56 -2.63
C ASN A 25 -3.02 -45.17 -3.38
N PRO A 26 -3.03 -44.08 -4.19
CA PRO A 26 -4.23 -43.54 -4.83
C PRO A 26 -4.89 -44.46 -5.89
N ASN A 27 -4.30 -45.63 -6.15
CA ASN A 27 -4.81 -46.62 -7.10
C ASN A 27 -5.62 -47.77 -6.45
N SER A 28 -5.87 -47.72 -5.13
CA SER A 28 -6.79 -48.68 -4.51
C SER A 28 -8.25 -48.27 -4.75
N SER A 29 -9.06 -49.20 -5.23
CA SER A 29 -10.45 -49.00 -5.67
C SER A 29 -11.45 -48.71 -4.53
N HIS A 30 -11.04 -48.01 -3.47
CA HIS A 30 -11.77 -47.96 -2.20
C HIS A 30 -11.80 -46.60 -1.50
N PHE A 31 -11.63 -45.49 -2.23
CA PHE A 31 -12.01 -44.18 -1.69
C PHE A 31 -13.53 -44.01 -1.78
N THR A 32 -14.23 -44.21 -0.66
CA THR A 32 -15.64 -43.81 -0.54
C THR A 32 -15.76 -42.29 -0.66
N ILE A 33 -16.90 -41.79 -1.12
CA ILE A 33 -17.18 -40.35 -1.21
C ILE A 33 -16.90 -39.67 0.15
N CYS A 34 -17.27 -40.32 1.26
CA CYS A 34 -16.97 -39.86 2.61
C CYS A 34 -15.47 -39.68 2.90
N SER A 35 -14.61 -40.55 2.37
CA SER A 35 -13.16 -40.45 2.56
C SER A 35 -12.59 -39.23 1.82
N LEU A 36 -13.04 -38.99 0.58
CA LEU A 36 -12.65 -37.81 -0.19
C LEU A 36 -13.16 -36.51 0.44
N GLU A 37 -14.39 -36.49 0.94
CA GLU A 37 -14.95 -35.35 1.68
C GLU A 37 -14.12 -35.00 2.93
N ASN A 38 -13.68 -36.02 3.68
CA ASN A 38 -12.84 -35.82 4.86
C ASN A 38 -11.47 -35.27 4.50
N LEU A 39 -10.82 -35.79 3.45
CA LEU A 39 -9.55 -35.27 2.96
C LEU A 39 -9.68 -33.82 2.49
N LEU A 40 -10.78 -33.48 1.81
CA LEU A 40 -11.07 -32.12 1.39
C LEU A 40 -11.22 -31.18 2.60
N LYS A 41 -11.99 -31.58 3.62
CA LYS A 41 -12.15 -30.83 4.87
C LYS A 41 -10.81 -30.58 5.57
N ILE A 42 -9.97 -31.62 5.68
CA ILE A 42 -8.63 -31.51 6.29
C ILE A 42 -7.75 -30.55 5.50
N LYS A 43 -7.74 -30.65 4.16
CA LYS A 43 -6.97 -29.75 3.30
C LYS A 43 -7.40 -28.30 3.49
N PHE A 44 -8.70 -28.02 3.47
CA PHE A 44 -9.23 -26.67 3.70
C PHE A 44 -8.86 -26.15 5.10
N GLN A 45 -9.01 -26.96 6.14
CA GLN A 45 -8.63 -26.57 7.51
C GLN A 45 -7.13 -26.22 7.60
N ARG A 46 -6.25 -27.03 7.00
CA ARG A 46 -4.80 -26.77 6.96
C ARG A 46 -4.49 -25.47 6.22
N GLN A 47 -5.14 -25.21 5.08
CA GLN A 47 -4.98 -23.96 4.33
C GLN A 47 -5.40 -22.74 5.16
N GLN A 48 -6.52 -22.81 5.89
CA GLN A 48 -6.96 -21.73 6.77
C GLN A 48 -6.00 -21.49 7.93
N SER A 49 -5.51 -22.56 8.57
CA SER A 49 -4.52 -22.48 9.64
C SER A 49 -3.20 -21.85 9.15
N GLY A 50 -2.73 -22.28 7.97
CA GLY A 50 -1.56 -21.72 7.30
C GLY A 50 -1.73 -20.23 7.01
N LYS A 51 -2.87 -19.83 6.42
CA LYS A 51 -3.19 -18.42 6.16
C LYS A 51 -3.20 -17.58 7.44
N LYS A 52 -3.81 -18.09 8.53
CA LYS A 52 -3.83 -17.40 9.83
C LYS A 52 -2.42 -17.22 10.42
N LYS A 53 -1.58 -18.26 10.36
CA LYS A 53 -0.19 -18.17 10.83
C LYS A 53 0.62 -17.18 9.98
N TRP A 54 0.43 -17.21 8.67
CA TRP A 54 1.07 -16.29 7.74
C TRP A 54 0.64 -14.83 8.00
N LEU A 55 -0.67 -14.56 8.17
CA LEU A 55 -1.17 -13.22 8.51
C LEU A 55 -0.58 -12.72 9.83
N LYS A 56 -0.57 -13.56 10.87
CA LYS A 56 0.02 -13.20 12.16
C LYS A 56 1.50 -12.86 12.03
N ASN A 57 2.25 -13.61 11.24
CA ASN A 57 3.67 -13.33 11.01
C ASN A 57 3.88 -12.02 10.23
N ILE A 58 3.04 -11.74 9.23
CA ILE A 58 3.10 -10.47 8.48
C ILE A 58 2.77 -9.28 9.38
N GLU A 59 1.72 -9.39 10.20
CA GLU A 59 1.35 -8.36 11.16
C GLU A 59 2.45 -8.07 12.17
N LEU A 60 3.27 -9.08 12.53
CA LEU A 60 4.42 -8.92 13.43
C LEU A 60 5.64 -8.33 12.73
N GLU A 61 5.85 -8.65 11.46
CA GLU A 61 7.01 -8.21 10.69
C GLU A 61 6.80 -6.88 9.96
N HIS A 62 5.56 -6.35 9.95
CA HIS A 62 5.18 -5.08 9.33
C HIS A 62 5.77 -4.90 7.93
N ARG A 63 5.68 -5.95 7.11
CA ARG A 63 6.29 -5.99 5.78
C ARG A 63 5.59 -4.97 4.87
N SER A 64 6.37 -4.37 3.98
CA SER A 64 5.95 -3.50 2.88
C SER A 64 5.16 -4.30 1.81
N PHE A 65 4.02 -4.87 2.19
CA PHE A 65 3.20 -5.73 1.36
C PHE A 65 1.73 -5.72 1.82
N ILE A 66 0.81 -5.58 0.86
CA ILE A 66 -0.63 -5.71 1.08
C ILE A 66 -1.10 -6.97 0.35
N PRO A 67 -1.63 -8.00 1.05
CA PRO A 67 -2.20 -9.15 0.39
C PRO A 67 -3.41 -8.77 -0.46
N ILE A 68 -3.58 -9.43 -1.60
CA ILE A 68 -4.61 -9.09 -2.59
C ILE A 68 -6.02 -9.09 -1.99
N GLU A 69 -6.28 -9.96 -1.01
CA GLU A 69 -7.59 -10.09 -0.38
C GLU A 69 -7.97 -8.89 0.49
N PHE A 70 -6.98 -8.08 0.90
CA PHE A 70 -7.18 -6.90 1.74
C PHE A 70 -7.00 -5.58 0.99
N MET A 71 -6.79 -5.60 -0.33
CA MET A 71 -6.65 -4.37 -1.13
C MET A 71 -7.89 -3.48 -1.09
N ASN A 72 -9.05 -4.05 -0.75
CA ASN A 72 -10.33 -3.33 -0.62
C ASN A 72 -10.76 -3.19 0.86
N ASP A 73 -9.99 -3.71 1.82
CA ASP A 73 -10.32 -3.65 3.24
C ASP A 73 -9.77 -2.37 3.86
N LYS A 74 -10.61 -1.34 3.97
CA LYS A 74 -10.24 -0.04 4.54
C LYS A 74 -9.65 -0.18 5.95
N VAL A 75 -10.21 -1.04 6.79
CA VAL A 75 -9.78 -1.18 8.19
C VAL A 75 -8.38 -1.77 8.24
N PHE A 76 -8.15 -2.84 7.47
CA PHE A 76 -6.82 -3.43 7.33
C PHE A 76 -5.82 -2.41 6.79
N ILE A 77 -6.16 -1.67 5.74
CA ILE A 77 -5.27 -0.68 5.12
C ILE A 77 -4.89 0.42 6.11
N LEU A 78 -5.85 0.98 6.85
CA LEU A 78 -5.58 2.03 7.84
C LEU A 78 -4.75 1.52 9.02
N ASP A 79 -5.02 0.32 9.52
CA ASP A 79 -4.23 -0.30 10.58
C ASP A 79 -2.80 -0.60 10.09
N HIS A 80 -2.66 -1.11 8.87
CA HIS A 80 -1.37 -1.38 8.24
C HIS A 80 -0.58 -0.10 7.98
N LEU A 81 -1.23 0.97 7.51
CA LEU A 81 -0.64 2.32 7.36
C LEU A 81 -0.05 2.80 8.68
N LYS A 82 -0.79 2.67 9.79
CA LYS A 82 -0.36 3.14 11.11
C LYS A 82 0.85 2.37 11.62
N LYS A 83 0.89 1.06 11.39
CA LYS A 83 1.92 0.14 11.92
C LYS A 83 3.18 0.01 11.04
N CYS A 84 3.07 0.17 9.73
CA CYS A 84 4.19 -0.03 8.81
C CYS A 84 5.31 0.97 9.05
N ARG A 85 6.54 0.48 9.22
CA ARG A 85 7.71 1.32 9.50
C ARG A 85 8.42 1.81 8.23
N ASP A 86 8.09 1.25 7.08
CA ASP A 86 8.69 1.61 5.81
C ASP A 86 8.04 2.88 5.25
N GLN A 87 8.82 3.96 5.19
CA GLN A 87 8.40 5.26 4.67
C GLN A 87 8.39 5.33 3.13
N ASN A 88 9.02 4.35 2.46
CA ASN A 88 9.09 4.28 1.00
C ASN A 88 7.98 3.41 0.40
N PHE A 89 7.17 2.76 1.23
CA PHE A 89 6.10 1.89 0.75
C PHE A 89 4.87 2.69 0.34
N LEU A 90 4.62 2.76 -0.98
CA LEU A 90 3.45 3.43 -1.56
C LEU A 90 2.17 2.55 -1.48
N TYR A 91 1.17 3.01 -0.76
CA TYR A 91 -0.10 2.35 -0.50
C TYR A 91 -1.12 2.57 -1.60
N LEU A 92 -1.32 3.81 -2.04
CA LEU A 92 -2.37 4.13 -3.02
C LEU A 92 -2.30 3.27 -4.29
N PRO A 93 -1.14 3.01 -4.92
CA PRO A 93 -1.09 2.14 -6.10
C PRO A 93 -1.38 0.65 -5.81
N ARG A 94 -1.46 0.24 -4.54
CA ARG A 94 -1.67 -1.15 -4.10
C ARG A 94 -3.07 -1.41 -3.56
N VAL A 95 -3.88 -0.39 -3.35
CA VAL A 95 -5.27 -0.52 -2.89
C VAL A 95 -6.24 -0.31 -4.05
N SER A 96 -7.51 -0.68 -3.84
CA SER A 96 -8.55 -0.50 -4.85
C SER A 96 -8.74 0.95 -5.27
N LEU A 97 -9.25 1.15 -6.48
CA LEU A 97 -9.62 2.47 -6.99
C LEU A 97 -10.65 3.19 -6.11
N GLU A 98 -11.47 2.43 -5.37
CA GLU A 98 -12.43 2.98 -4.41
C GLU A 98 -11.70 3.58 -3.20
N LEU A 99 -10.76 2.83 -2.60
CA LEU A 99 -9.97 3.30 -1.45
C LEU A 99 -8.95 4.38 -1.84
N GLN A 100 -8.47 4.40 -3.09
CA GLN A 100 -7.63 5.49 -3.59
C GLN A 100 -8.35 6.85 -3.58
N LYS A 101 -9.69 6.86 -3.55
CA LYS A 101 -10.51 8.08 -3.47
C LYS A 101 -11.04 8.32 -2.06
N ASP A 102 -10.82 7.39 -1.12
CA ASP A 102 -11.22 7.57 0.26
C ASP A 102 -10.33 8.61 0.94
N LYS A 103 -10.96 9.70 1.42
CA LYS A 103 -10.25 10.86 1.97
C LYS A 103 -9.44 10.53 3.22
N GLU A 104 -9.88 9.56 4.03
CA GLU A 104 -9.18 9.14 5.24
C GLU A 104 -7.94 8.33 4.90
N VAL A 105 -8.05 7.37 3.97
CA VAL A 105 -6.90 6.60 3.47
C VAL A 105 -5.87 7.52 2.82
N LEU A 106 -6.32 8.46 1.99
CA LEU A 106 -5.46 9.47 1.34
C LEU A 106 -4.72 10.33 2.36
N TRP A 107 -5.44 10.84 3.37
CA TRP A 107 -4.86 11.68 4.42
C TRP A 107 -3.76 10.93 5.18
N GLU A 108 -4.05 9.72 5.65
CA GLU A 108 -3.10 8.89 6.40
C GLU A 108 -1.89 8.49 5.54
N ALA A 109 -2.11 8.14 4.26
CA ALA A 109 -1.02 7.80 3.33
C ALA A 109 -0.08 9.00 3.08
N ILE A 110 -0.64 10.17 2.75
CA ILE A 110 0.14 11.39 2.47
C ILE A 110 0.91 11.87 3.70
N GLN A 111 0.33 11.74 4.89
CA GLN A 111 1.02 12.09 6.13
C GLN A 111 2.29 11.26 6.35
N ARG A 112 2.34 10.01 5.85
CA ARG A 112 3.52 9.16 5.96
C ARG A 112 4.50 9.33 4.82
N CYS A 113 4.00 9.42 3.59
CA CYS A 113 4.82 9.55 2.40
C CYS A 113 4.19 10.58 1.44
N GLY A 114 4.85 11.73 1.28
CA GLY A 114 4.34 12.79 0.41
C GLY A 114 4.21 12.36 -1.06
N LEU A 115 4.98 11.36 -1.49
CA LEU A 115 4.95 10.83 -2.86
C LEU A 115 3.61 10.15 -3.21
N GLU A 116 2.80 9.79 -2.22
CA GLU A 116 1.43 9.28 -2.41
C GLU A 116 0.55 10.28 -3.18
N LEU A 117 0.84 11.58 -3.06
CA LEU A 117 0.10 12.63 -3.76
C LEU A 117 0.08 12.40 -5.29
N HIS A 118 1.07 11.70 -5.85
CA HIS A 118 1.12 11.35 -7.28
C HIS A 118 -0.09 10.50 -7.72
N TYR A 119 -0.59 9.64 -6.83
CA TYR A 119 -1.72 8.74 -7.10
C TYR A 119 -3.06 9.32 -6.64
N ALA A 120 -3.05 10.45 -5.93
CA ALA A 120 -4.25 11.12 -5.49
C ALA A 120 -5.06 11.70 -6.68
N PRO A 121 -6.40 11.74 -6.58
CA PRO A 121 -7.23 12.41 -7.58
C PRO A 121 -6.84 13.88 -7.77
N SER A 122 -7.06 14.42 -8.97
CA SER A 122 -6.72 15.79 -9.34
C SER A 122 -7.27 16.85 -8.38
N GLU A 123 -8.45 16.59 -7.83
CA GLU A 123 -9.18 17.42 -6.89
C GLU A 123 -8.36 17.64 -5.62
N LEU A 124 -7.75 16.57 -5.08
CA LEU A 124 -6.86 16.66 -3.90
C LEU A 124 -5.55 17.35 -4.22
N ARG A 125 -5.06 17.24 -5.45
CA ARG A 125 -3.87 17.99 -5.90
C ARG A 125 -4.13 19.48 -6.05
N ASN A 126 -5.40 19.92 -6.03
CA ASN A 126 -5.79 21.32 -5.90
C ASN A 126 -6.10 21.73 -4.44
N GLU A 127 -6.23 20.78 -3.51
CA GLU A 127 -6.45 21.08 -2.09
C GLU A 127 -5.10 21.46 -1.44
N LYS A 128 -4.88 22.77 -1.26
CA LYS A 128 -3.67 23.36 -0.65
C LYS A 128 -3.20 22.62 0.61
N LEU A 129 -4.11 22.27 1.53
CA LEU A 129 -3.77 21.58 2.78
C LEU A 129 -3.11 20.21 2.56
N PHE A 130 -3.63 19.41 1.63
CA PHE A 130 -3.09 18.08 1.32
C PHE A 130 -1.71 18.20 0.68
N VAL A 131 -1.57 19.13 -0.27
CA VAL A 131 -0.31 19.36 -0.97
C VAL A 131 0.78 19.87 -0.01
N LEU A 132 0.48 20.82 0.87
CA LEU A 132 1.44 21.30 1.87
C LEU A 132 1.84 20.19 2.86
N THR A 133 0.93 19.29 3.20
CA THR A 133 1.23 18.13 4.04
C THR A 133 2.20 17.18 3.32
N ALA A 134 2.00 16.94 2.02
CA ALA A 134 2.91 16.15 1.20
C ALA A 134 4.31 16.79 1.11
N ILE A 135 4.38 18.12 0.92
CA ILE A 135 5.64 18.88 0.79
C ILE A 135 6.50 18.77 2.05
N LYS A 136 5.88 18.72 3.24
CA LYS A 136 6.59 18.52 4.50
C LYS A 136 7.33 17.18 4.54
N GLN A 137 6.78 16.15 3.91
CA GLN A 137 7.41 14.82 3.84
C GLN A 137 8.39 14.68 2.68
N ALA A 138 8.04 15.24 1.51
CA ALA A 138 8.84 15.18 0.29
C ALA A 138 8.69 16.51 -0.48
N TYR A 139 9.69 17.37 -0.38
CA TYR A 139 9.64 18.76 -0.88
C TYR A 139 9.47 18.87 -2.41
N GLU A 140 9.89 17.85 -3.14
CA GLU A 140 9.71 17.72 -4.58
C GLU A 140 8.23 17.55 -5.00
N THR A 141 7.34 17.19 -4.08
CA THR A 141 5.91 16.98 -4.36
C THR A 141 5.17 18.26 -4.74
N ILE A 142 5.79 19.43 -4.55
CA ILE A 142 5.25 20.71 -5.06
C ILE A 142 4.98 20.68 -6.57
N MET A 143 5.75 19.89 -7.34
CA MET A 143 5.53 19.70 -8.79
C MET A 143 4.27 18.89 -9.11
N LEU A 144 3.73 18.16 -8.12
CA LEU A 144 2.51 17.37 -8.27
C LEU A 144 1.25 18.19 -8.01
N ALA A 145 1.38 19.38 -7.40
CA ALA A 145 0.28 20.29 -7.18
C ALA A 145 -0.41 20.66 -8.50
N SER A 146 -1.67 21.10 -8.43
CA SER A 146 -2.39 21.59 -9.61
C SER A 146 -1.65 22.76 -10.28
N GLN A 147 -1.89 22.97 -11.57
CA GLN A 147 -1.32 24.10 -12.29
C GLN A 147 -1.72 25.45 -11.65
N GLU A 148 -2.93 25.53 -11.08
CA GLU A 148 -3.44 26.69 -10.35
C GLU A 148 -2.57 26.98 -9.12
N LEU A 149 -2.38 25.99 -8.23
CA LEU A 149 -1.53 26.14 -7.05
C LEU A 149 -0.08 26.42 -7.41
N GLN A 150 0.47 25.75 -8.43
CA GLN A 150 1.83 26.01 -8.88
C GLN A 150 2.04 27.43 -9.44
N ASN A 151 0.97 28.13 -9.82
CA ASN A 151 1.02 29.53 -10.26
C ASN A 151 0.60 30.51 -9.17
N ASP A 152 0.14 30.03 -8.01
CA ASP A 152 -0.21 30.84 -6.87
C ASP A 152 1.04 31.19 -6.06
N ARG A 153 1.39 32.48 -6.07
CA ARG A 153 2.53 33.02 -5.35
C ARG A 153 2.45 32.75 -3.85
N GLU A 154 1.27 32.90 -3.23
CA GLU A 154 1.10 32.72 -1.79
C GLU A 154 1.28 31.26 -1.40
N PHE A 155 0.73 30.34 -2.20
CA PHE A 155 0.98 28.92 -2.04
C PHE A 155 2.47 28.57 -2.14
N VAL A 156 3.17 29.09 -3.16
CA VAL A 156 4.61 28.82 -3.34
C VAL A 156 5.42 29.35 -2.18
N LEU A 157 5.13 30.56 -1.70
CA LEU A 157 5.80 31.14 -0.54
C LEU A 157 5.62 30.24 0.70
N GLU A 158 4.41 29.78 0.98
CA GLU A 158 4.11 28.89 2.11
C GLU A 158 4.79 27.52 1.97
N ALA A 159 4.79 26.94 0.77
CA ALA A 159 5.49 25.68 0.50
C ALA A 159 7.00 25.77 0.76
N VAL A 160 7.62 26.88 0.36
CA VAL A 160 9.04 27.16 0.60
C VAL A 160 9.32 27.44 2.08
N GLN A 161 8.39 28.07 2.80
CA GLN A 161 8.49 28.25 4.24
C GLN A 161 8.40 26.93 5.01
N HIS A 162 7.74 25.91 4.47
CA HIS A 162 7.74 24.56 5.06
C HIS A 162 9.00 23.76 4.75
N ASN A 163 9.58 23.96 3.57
CA ASN A 163 10.85 23.35 3.21
C ASN A 163 11.56 24.21 2.16
N GLY A 164 12.68 24.84 2.53
CA GLY A 164 13.42 25.73 1.64
C GLY A 164 13.88 25.05 0.34
N LYS A 165 14.10 23.73 0.36
CA LYS A 165 14.49 22.94 -0.83
C LYS A 165 13.41 22.88 -1.90
N SER A 166 12.14 23.17 -1.57
CA SER A 166 11.04 23.30 -2.53
C SER A 166 11.33 24.34 -3.61
N LEU A 167 12.13 25.37 -3.31
CA LEU A 167 12.53 26.41 -4.27
C LEU A 167 13.21 25.83 -5.53
N ARG A 168 13.87 24.67 -5.43
CA ARG A 168 14.46 24.00 -6.59
C ARG A 168 13.43 23.60 -7.64
N TYR A 169 12.19 23.33 -7.21
CA TYR A 169 11.14 22.71 -8.00
C TYR A 169 9.99 23.65 -8.37
N VAL A 170 9.98 24.88 -7.85
CA VAL A 170 9.01 25.90 -8.28
C VAL A 170 9.32 26.36 -9.70
N LYS A 171 8.32 26.97 -10.35
CA LYS A 171 8.49 27.61 -11.66
C LYS A 171 9.51 28.74 -11.61
N ASP A 172 10.23 28.93 -12.71
CA ASP A 172 11.34 29.90 -12.78
C ASP A 172 10.93 31.33 -12.43
N GLN A 173 9.67 31.71 -12.71
CA GLN A 173 9.12 33.03 -12.35
C GLN A 173 9.20 33.33 -10.84
N PHE A 174 9.19 32.31 -9.97
CA PHE A 174 9.28 32.46 -8.51
C PHE A 174 10.71 32.38 -7.98
N LYS A 175 11.65 31.84 -8.76
CA LYS A 175 13.06 31.70 -8.34
C LYS A 175 13.79 33.05 -8.24
N GLY A 176 13.27 34.09 -8.88
CA GLY A 176 13.74 35.47 -8.76
C GLY A 176 12.98 36.29 -7.72
N ASP A 177 11.92 35.76 -7.11
CA ASP A 177 11.15 36.49 -6.12
C ASP A 177 11.95 36.60 -4.82
N ARG A 178 12.31 37.85 -4.48
CA ARG A 178 13.16 38.15 -3.32
C ARG A 178 12.59 37.57 -2.02
N GLU A 179 11.28 37.62 -1.82
CA GLU A 179 10.65 37.16 -0.59
C GLU A 179 10.70 35.63 -0.48
N ILE A 180 10.35 34.94 -1.58
CA ILE A 180 10.38 33.47 -1.66
C ILE A 180 11.81 32.95 -1.49
N VAL A 181 12.78 33.56 -2.18
CA VAL A 181 14.21 33.17 -2.05
C VAL A 181 14.73 33.42 -0.64
N LEU A 182 14.40 34.55 -0.02
CA LEU A 182 14.78 34.81 1.37
C LEU A 182 14.14 33.80 2.34
N ALA A 183 12.89 33.40 2.12
CA ALA A 183 12.24 32.36 2.91
C ALA A 183 12.97 31.01 2.78
N ALA A 184 13.36 30.63 1.55
CA ALA A 184 14.12 29.40 1.31
C ALA A 184 15.46 29.40 2.04
N VAL A 185 16.22 30.49 1.92
CA VAL A 185 17.53 30.64 2.56
C VAL A 185 17.39 30.62 4.08
N LYS A 186 16.41 31.32 4.66
CA LYS A 186 16.19 31.29 6.11
C LYS A 186 15.90 29.89 6.64
N HIS A 187 15.24 29.05 5.86
CA HIS A 187 14.88 27.70 6.27
C HIS A 187 16.01 26.68 6.06
N ASP A 188 16.83 26.81 5.01
CA ASP A 188 17.90 25.85 4.69
C ASP A 188 19.28 26.28 5.24
N ALA A 189 19.49 27.54 5.61
CA ALA A 189 20.77 28.05 6.12
C ALA A 189 21.09 27.67 7.59
N PHE A 190 20.36 26.74 8.18
CA PHE A 190 20.64 26.17 9.51
C PHE A 190 21.39 24.82 9.45
N ILE A 191 22.14 24.56 8.37
CA ILE A 191 23.04 23.40 8.26
C ILE A 191 24.43 23.75 8.74
#